data_AF-E6VTL1-F1
#
_entry.id   AF-E6VTL1-F1
#
_cell.length_a   1.000
_cell.length_b   1.000
_cell.length_c   1.000
_cell.angle_alpha   90.00
_cell.angle_beta   90.00
_cell.angle_gamma   90.00
#
_symmetry.space_group_name_H-M   'P 1'
#
loop_
_entity.id
_entity.type
_entity.pdbx_description
1 polymer ?
#
loop_
_entity_poly.entity_id
_entity_poly.type
_entity_poly.pdbx_seq_one_letter_code
_entity_poly.pdbx_strand_id
1 'polypeptide(L)'
;MGSDTKATSQMDIRELPAFFRLLADALEKGGDGEFVGSDEFRKFKISGKNEFGQVTVKVKFKSAGECEAAEEAEECDECRASGTLKYKHLKKRMKISFRLIFKMIHEGQMPPAEAVESFLADSDLMIGYPGYGDEYYAQYAKVCATFKAAFESGDLARMGEAVDAIAHEKSRCHAKYD
;
A
#
# COMPACT_ATOMS: atom_id res chain seq x y z
N MET A 1 8.25 -14.32 13.69
CA MET A 1 6.90 -14.93 13.58
C MET A 1 5.92 -13.81 13.85
N GLY A 2 5.40 -13.14 12.82
CA GLY A 2 4.39 -12.09 12.99
C GLY A 2 3.03 -12.76 13.01
N SER A 3 2.39 -12.84 14.17
CA SER A 3 1.04 -13.39 14.28
C SER A 3 0.02 -12.29 13.94
N ASP A 4 -0.76 -12.53 12.89
CA ASP A 4 -1.97 -11.78 12.57
C ASP A 4 -2.96 -11.86 13.76
N THR A 5 -3.22 -10.75 14.44
CA THR A 5 -4.20 -10.71 15.55
C THR A 5 -5.58 -10.40 14.99
N LYS A 6 -6.49 -11.38 15.09
CA LYS A 6 -7.88 -11.29 14.62
C LYS A 6 -8.82 -11.57 15.79
N ALA A 7 -9.67 -10.61 16.11
CA ALA A 7 -10.75 -10.77 17.09
C ALA A 7 -12.10 -10.62 16.38
N THR A 8 -13.03 -11.54 16.63
CA THR A 8 -14.42 -11.44 16.18
C THR A 8 -15.31 -11.53 17.41
N SER A 9 -16.07 -10.48 17.66
CA SER A 9 -16.96 -10.37 18.82
C SER A 9 -18.38 -10.09 18.36
N GLN A 10 -19.35 -10.77 18.96
CA GLN A 10 -20.77 -10.57 18.74
C GLN A 10 -21.37 -10.00 20.02
N MET A 11 -22.09 -8.88 19.92
CA MET A 11 -22.61 -8.13 21.06
C MET A 11 -23.90 -7.39 20.72
N ASP A 12 -24.63 -6.93 21.72
CA ASP A 12 -25.75 -6.00 21.53
C ASP A 12 -25.22 -4.61 21.14
N ILE A 13 -26.01 -3.85 20.37
CA ILE A 13 -25.63 -2.49 19.96
C ILE A 13 -25.34 -1.56 21.15
N ARG A 14 -25.94 -1.81 22.32
CA ARG A 14 -25.71 -1.04 23.56
C ARG A 14 -24.35 -1.33 24.19
N GLU A 15 -23.76 -2.48 23.88
CA GLU A 15 -22.45 -2.91 24.38
C GLU A 15 -21.31 -2.41 23.47
N LEU A 16 -21.63 -2.03 22.22
CA LEU A 16 -20.68 -1.55 21.24
C LEU A 16 -19.81 -0.36 21.70
N PRO A 17 -20.35 0.68 22.38
CA PRO A 17 -19.51 1.77 22.90
C PRO A 17 -18.53 1.32 23.98
N ALA A 18 -18.91 0.34 24.81
CA ALA A 18 -18.01 -0.21 25.81
C ALA A 18 -16.88 -1.02 25.16
N PHE A 19 -17.20 -1.78 24.12
CA PHE A 19 -16.22 -2.49 23.31
C PHE A 19 -15.19 -1.55 22.66
N PHE A 20 -15.63 -0.42 22.07
CA PHE A 20 -14.68 0.53 21.49
C PHE A 20 -13.78 1.22 22.52
N ARG A 21 -14.25 1.42 23.76
CA ARG A 21 -13.40 1.92 24.84
C ARG A 21 -12.34 0.89 25.24
N LEU A 22 -12.72 -0.38 25.38
CA LEU A 22 -11.79 -1.47 25.63
C LEU A 22 -10.74 -1.59 24.51
N LEU A 23 -11.15 -1.42 23.26
CA LEU A 23 -10.24 -1.41 22.12
C LEU A 23 -9.27 -0.22 22.16
N ALA A 24 -9.76 0.97 22.52
CA ALA A 24 -8.92 2.15 22.70
C ALA A 24 -7.91 1.95 23.83
N ASP A 25 -8.34 1.42 24.98
CA ASP A 25 -7.46 1.09 26.11
C ASP A 25 -6.38 0.07 25.69
N ALA A 26 -6.73 -0.91 24.86
CA ALA A 26 -5.78 -1.91 24.34
C ALA A 26 -4.76 -1.29 23.38
N LEU A 27 -5.19 -0.39 22.49
CA LEU A 27 -4.30 0.34 21.58
C LEU A 27 -3.28 1.23 22.33
N GLU A 28 -3.67 1.80 23.48
CA GLU A 28 -2.79 2.67 24.28
C GLU A 28 -1.79 1.90 25.15
N LYS A 29 -2.12 0.67 25.57
CA LYS A 29 -1.35 -0.08 26.58
C LYS A 29 -0.63 -1.32 26.03
N GLY A 30 -0.75 -1.62 24.74
CA GLY A 30 -0.18 -2.82 24.10
C GLY A 30 -1.09 -4.06 24.07
N GLY A 31 -2.31 -3.90 24.59
CA GLY A 31 -3.35 -4.93 24.64
C GLY A 31 -3.07 -6.07 25.62
N ASP A 32 -4.13 -6.75 26.06
CA ASP A 32 -4.08 -7.96 26.87
C ASP A 32 -4.95 -9.05 26.20
N GLY A 33 -4.59 -10.33 26.37
CA GLY A 33 -5.37 -11.46 25.86
C GLY A 33 -5.44 -11.52 24.31
N GLU A 34 -6.64 -11.34 23.75
CA GLU A 34 -6.89 -11.41 22.29
C GLU A 34 -6.38 -10.19 21.50
N PHE A 35 -5.86 -9.16 22.18
CA PHE A 35 -5.35 -7.92 21.58
C PHE A 35 -3.84 -7.72 21.79
N VAL A 36 -3.10 -8.73 22.24
CA VAL A 36 -1.64 -8.62 22.44
C VAL A 36 -0.96 -8.20 21.14
N GLY A 37 -0.17 -7.11 21.19
CA GLY A 37 0.51 -6.52 20.05
C GLY A 37 -0.36 -5.58 19.19
N SER A 38 -1.45 -5.05 19.76
CA SER A 38 -2.32 -4.08 19.08
C SER A 38 -1.76 -2.66 19.02
N ASP A 39 -0.63 -2.37 19.66
CA ASP A 39 0.08 -1.08 19.63
C ASP A 39 1.08 -0.97 18.46
N GLU A 40 1.54 -2.10 17.92
CA GLU A 40 2.51 -2.16 16.83
C GLU A 40 1.90 -2.78 15.55
N PHE A 41 1.06 -1.99 14.85
CA PHE A 41 0.42 -2.41 13.60
C PHE A 41 0.73 -1.48 12.42
N ARG A 42 0.81 -2.07 11.22
CA ARG A 42 0.89 -1.35 9.94
C ARG A 42 -0.49 -0.96 9.42
N LYS A 43 -1.50 -1.79 9.68
CA LYS A 43 -2.91 -1.53 9.37
C LYS A 43 -3.80 -2.15 10.43
N PHE A 44 -4.85 -1.42 10.77
CA PHE A 44 -5.97 -1.93 11.53
C PHE A 44 -7.24 -1.82 10.68
N LYS A 45 -8.13 -2.83 10.78
CA LYS A 45 -9.43 -2.82 10.11
C LYS A 45 -10.50 -3.22 11.11
N ILE A 46 -11.54 -2.40 11.21
CA ILE A 46 -12.74 -2.68 11.98
C ILE A 46 -13.90 -2.84 11.00
N SER A 47 -14.65 -3.93 11.11
CA SER A 47 -15.86 -4.16 10.33
C SER A 47 -17.01 -4.53 11.26
N GLY A 48 -18.08 -3.75 11.24
CA GLY A 48 -19.31 -4.03 11.98
C GLY A 48 -20.44 -4.44 11.04
N LYS A 49 -21.15 -5.51 11.37
CA LYS A 49 -22.43 -5.87 10.73
C LYS A 49 -23.52 -5.88 11.80
N ASN A 50 -24.62 -5.18 11.55
CA ASN A 50 -25.80 -5.22 12.41
C ASN A 50 -26.86 -6.08 11.72
N GLU A 51 -27.16 -7.24 12.31
CA GLU A 51 -28.19 -8.15 11.85
C GLU A 51 -29.15 -8.41 13.01
N PHE A 52 -30.42 -8.02 12.84
CA PHE A 52 -31.49 -8.25 13.81
C PHE A 52 -31.20 -7.75 15.24
N GLY A 53 -30.50 -6.62 15.37
CA GLY A 53 -30.18 -6.02 16.68
C GLY A 53 -28.92 -6.58 17.35
N GLN A 54 -28.25 -7.53 16.70
CA GLN A 54 -26.95 -8.03 17.12
C GLN A 54 -25.86 -7.47 16.20
N VAL A 55 -24.83 -6.91 16.82
CA VAL A 55 -23.68 -6.34 16.13
C VAL A 55 -22.54 -7.35 16.18
N THR A 56 -22.10 -7.81 15.01
CA THR A 56 -20.85 -8.56 14.86
C THR A 56 -19.75 -7.60 14.48
N VAL A 57 -18.76 -7.43 15.35
CA VAL A 57 -17.57 -6.62 15.11
C VAL A 57 -16.37 -7.52 14.87
N LYS A 58 -15.71 -7.34 13.74
CA LYS A 58 -14.42 -7.95 13.41
C LYS A 58 -13.33 -6.90 13.49
N VAL A 59 -12.33 -7.16 14.32
CA VAL A 59 -11.14 -6.32 14.44
C VAL A 59 -9.94 -7.14 13.97
N LYS A 60 -9.14 -6.55 13.09
CA LYS A 60 -7.95 -7.17 12.53
C LYS A 60 -6.77 -6.21 12.63
N PHE A 61 -5.70 -6.67 13.27
CA PHE A 61 -4.41 -5.99 13.36
C PHE A 61 -3.39 -6.76 12.55
N LYS A 62 -2.68 -6.04 11.67
CA LYS A 62 -1.61 -6.59 10.84
C LYS A 62 -0.28 -6.01 11.27
N SER A 63 0.60 -6.87 11.79
CA SER A 63 1.94 -6.48 12.23
C SER A 63 2.90 -6.33 11.04
N ALA A 64 3.97 -5.54 11.23
CA ALA A 64 4.94 -5.22 10.17
C ALA A 64 5.70 -6.45 9.61
N GLY A 65 5.59 -7.63 10.24
CA GLY A 65 6.20 -8.88 9.80
C GLY A 65 5.53 -9.56 8.60
N GLU A 66 4.33 -9.11 8.21
CA GLU A 66 3.71 -9.49 6.95
C GLU A 66 3.55 -8.24 6.09
N CYS A 67 4.32 -8.19 5.02
CA CYS A 67 4.22 -7.17 3.99
C CYS A 67 2.76 -7.12 3.50
N GLU A 68 2.05 -6.05 3.84
CA GLU A 68 0.66 -5.81 3.45
C GLU A 68 0.50 -5.51 1.95
N ALA A 69 0.66 -6.55 1.15
CA ALA A 69 0.10 -6.65 -0.18
C ALA A 69 -1.12 -7.60 -0.22
N ALA A 70 -1.45 -8.27 0.89
CA ALA A 70 -2.26 -9.50 0.86
C ALA A 70 -3.80 -9.33 0.90
N GLU A 71 -4.39 -8.19 1.26
CA GLU A 71 -5.86 -8.11 1.42
C GLU A 71 -6.64 -7.58 0.21
N GLU A 72 -5.97 -7.36 -0.90
CA GLU A 72 -6.61 -7.40 -2.21
C GLU A 72 -5.86 -8.37 -3.15
N ALA A 73 -5.22 -9.38 -2.56
CA ALA A 73 -4.43 -10.42 -3.20
C ALA A 73 -4.69 -11.79 -2.55
N GLU A 74 -5.96 -12.20 -2.41
CA GLU A 74 -6.34 -13.57 -1.99
C GLU A 74 -6.06 -14.65 -3.06
N GLU A 75 -4.95 -14.54 -3.79
CA GLU A 75 -4.42 -15.61 -4.65
C GLU A 75 -2.91 -15.40 -4.82
N CYS A 76 -2.09 -15.69 -3.81
CA CYS A 76 -0.63 -15.79 -3.98
C CYS A 76 0.07 -16.37 -2.73
N ASP A 77 0.02 -17.69 -2.55
CA ASP A 77 1.07 -18.42 -1.78
C ASP A 77 1.94 -19.34 -2.67
N GLU A 78 1.68 -19.44 -3.97
CA GLU A 78 2.48 -20.29 -4.88
C GLU A 78 3.48 -19.54 -5.77
N CYS A 79 3.45 -18.21 -5.85
CA CYS A 79 4.27 -17.47 -6.83
C CYS A 79 5.64 -17.01 -6.31
N ARG A 80 5.94 -17.18 -5.02
CA ARG A 80 7.26 -16.81 -4.47
C ARG A 80 8.36 -17.79 -4.86
N ALA A 81 7.98 -18.97 -5.38
CA ALA A 81 8.89 -20.04 -5.79
C ALA A 81 9.30 -20.00 -7.29
N SER A 82 8.69 -19.15 -8.15
CA SER A 82 8.99 -19.12 -9.60
C SER A 82 9.51 -17.79 -10.17
N GLY A 83 9.82 -16.80 -9.32
CA GLY A 83 10.61 -15.63 -9.73
C GLY A 83 9.93 -14.59 -10.63
N THR A 84 8.61 -14.68 -10.89
CA THR A 84 7.89 -13.69 -11.71
C THR A 84 6.61 -13.20 -11.02
N LEU A 85 6.58 -11.92 -10.64
CA LEU A 85 5.37 -11.24 -10.17
C LEU A 85 4.41 -11.03 -11.35
N LYS A 86 3.15 -11.41 -11.26
CA LYS A 86 2.18 -11.16 -12.35
C LYS A 86 2.12 -9.65 -12.66
N TYR A 87 2.25 -9.26 -13.93
CA TYR A 87 2.27 -7.86 -14.40
C TYR A 87 1.12 -7.00 -13.84
N LYS A 88 -0.10 -7.56 -13.77
CA LYS A 88 -1.28 -6.89 -13.19
C LYS A 88 -1.07 -6.50 -11.72
N HIS A 89 -0.43 -7.35 -10.93
CA HIS A 89 -0.16 -7.09 -9.51
C HIS A 89 0.95 -6.04 -9.35
N LEU A 90 1.99 -6.12 -10.18
CA LEU A 90 3.03 -5.10 -10.24
C LEU A 90 2.46 -3.70 -10.50
N LYS A 91 1.64 -3.55 -11.55
CA LYS A 91 0.98 -2.27 -11.88
C LYS A 91 0.10 -1.75 -10.74
N LYS A 92 -0.55 -2.65 -9.99
CA LYS A 92 -1.38 -2.27 -8.84
C LYS A 92 -0.53 -1.72 -7.70
N ARG A 93 0.58 -2.37 -7.36
CA ARG A 93 1.52 -1.89 -6.33
C ARG A 93 2.12 -0.54 -6.72
N MET A 94 2.59 -0.40 -7.96
CA MET A 94 3.09 0.87 -8.51
C MET A 94 2.08 2.00 -8.39
N LYS A 95 0.79 1.74 -8.67
CA LYS A 95 -0.26 2.75 -8.58
C LYS A 95 -0.42 3.31 -7.16
N ILE A 96 -0.26 2.47 -6.14
CA ILE A 96 -0.40 2.87 -4.73
C ILE A 96 0.76 3.79 -4.34
N SER A 97 2.01 3.36 -4.57
CA SER A 97 3.20 4.15 -4.25
C SER A 97 3.23 5.46 -5.05
N PHE A 98 2.94 5.41 -6.36
CA PHE A 98 2.90 6.60 -7.20
C PHE A 98 1.87 7.63 -6.73
N ARG A 99 0.67 7.20 -6.31
CA ARG A 99 -0.36 8.12 -5.81
C ARG A 99 0.09 8.85 -4.54
N LEU A 100 0.74 8.13 -3.62
CA LEU A 100 1.28 8.71 -2.39
C LEU A 100 2.37 9.75 -2.72
N ILE A 101 3.36 9.36 -3.54
CA ILE A 101 4.45 10.23 -3.98
C ILE A 101 3.92 11.48 -4.65
N PHE A 102 3.02 11.32 -5.63
CA PHE A 102 2.43 12.41 -6.39
C PHE A 102 1.72 13.40 -5.47
N LYS A 103 0.88 12.89 -4.55
CA LYS A 103 0.17 13.73 -3.59
C LYS A 103 1.14 14.54 -2.72
N MET A 104 2.13 13.89 -2.10
CA MET A 104 3.03 14.55 -1.16
C MET A 104 3.88 15.63 -1.83
N ILE A 105 4.39 15.36 -3.05
CA ILE A 105 5.19 16.34 -3.79
C ILE A 105 4.34 17.58 -4.12
N HIS A 106 3.09 17.39 -4.57
CA HIS A 106 2.17 18.50 -4.85
C HIS A 106 1.70 19.24 -3.59
N GLU A 107 1.80 18.61 -2.42
CA GLU A 107 1.58 19.24 -1.11
C GLU A 107 2.85 19.93 -0.56
N GLY A 108 3.95 19.96 -1.31
CA GLY A 108 5.20 20.57 -0.87
C GLY A 108 5.97 19.73 0.16
N GLN A 109 5.72 18.41 0.20
CA GLN A 109 6.30 17.49 1.17
C GLN A 109 7.21 16.46 0.51
N MET A 110 8.32 16.14 1.16
CA MET A 110 9.18 15.02 0.75
C MET A 110 8.47 13.68 0.99
N PRO A 111 8.35 12.82 -0.05
CA PRO A 111 7.77 11.51 0.12
C PRO A 111 8.69 10.58 0.95
N PRO A 112 8.13 9.57 1.64
CA PRO A 112 8.92 8.55 2.33
C PRO A 112 9.86 7.81 1.37
N ALA A 113 11.10 7.57 1.81
CA ALA A 113 12.10 6.85 1.02
C ALA A 113 11.61 5.47 0.57
N GLU A 114 10.96 4.72 1.47
CA GLU A 114 10.40 3.40 1.16
C GLU A 114 9.38 3.44 0.00
N ALA A 115 8.57 4.51 -0.09
CA ALA A 115 7.60 4.66 -1.17
C ALA A 115 8.30 4.93 -2.50
N VAL A 116 9.34 5.78 -2.49
CA VAL A 116 10.15 6.12 -3.67
C VAL A 116 10.93 4.90 -4.17
N GLU A 117 11.63 4.21 -3.28
CA GLU A 117 12.40 2.99 -3.59
C GLU A 117 11.50 1.88 -4.13
N SER A 118 10.35 1.65 -3.49
CA SER A 118 9.37 0.67 -3.97
C SER A 118 8.84 1.03 -5.37
N PHE A 119 8.55 2.30 -5.63
CA PHE A 119 8.08 2.74 -6.95
C PHE A 119 9.16 2.56 -8.02
N LEU A 120 10.42 2.92 -7.73
CA LEU A 120 11.53 2.80 -8.68
C LEU A 120 11.86 1.33 -8.97
N ALA A 121 11.93 0.49 -7.94
CA ALA A 121 12.17 -0.96 -8.12
C ALA A 121 11.06 -1.62 -8.95
N ASP A 122 9.80 -1.23 -8.71
CA ASP A 122 8.68 -1.74 -9.51
C ASP A 122 8.70 -1.20 -10.95
N SER A 123 9.16 0.04 -11.14
CA SER A 123 9.32 0.66 -12.46
C SER A 123 10.37 -0.06 -13.31
N ASP A 124 11.51 -0.41 -12.69
CA ASP A 124 12.58 -1.19 -13.34
C ASP A 124 12.11 -2.61 -13.67
N LEU A 125 11.32 -3.23 -12.80
CA LEU A 125 10.74 -4.53 -13.07
C LEU A 125 9.71 -4.46 -14.21
N MET A 126 8.91 -3.38 -14.27
CA MET A 126 7.83 -3.20 -15.25
C MET A 126 8.35 -3.07 -16.68
N ILE A 127 9.43 -2.33 -16.90
CA ILE A 127 10.06 -2.20 -18.23
C ILE A 127 10.70 -3.50 -18.74
N GLY A 128 10.83 -4.52 -17.88
CA GLY A 128 11.28 -5.86 -18.27
C GLY A 128 10.18 -6.75 -18.85
N TYR A 129 8.90 -6.35 -18.80
CA TYR A 129 7.78 -7.15 -19.35
C TYR A 129 7.54 -6.80 -20.81
N PRO A 130 7.72 -7.75 -21.77
CA PRO A 130 7.46 -7.48 -23.17
C PRO A 130 5.95 -7.38 -23.47
N GLY A 131 5.60 -6.58 -24.47
CA GLY A 131 4.24 -6.47 -25.00
C GLY A 131 3.29 -5.52 -24.25
N TYR A 132 3.81 -4.67 -23.34
CA TYR A 132 2.98 -3.75 -22.54
C TYR A 132 3.33 -2.26 -22.77
N GLY A 133 3.92 -1.95 -23.91
CA GLY A 133 4.29 -0.58 -24.30
C GLY A 133 5.80 -0.40 -24.48
N ASP A 134 6.48 -1.42 -25.01
CA ASP A 134 7.94 -1.51 -25.14
C ASP A 134 8.58 -0.27 -25.78
N GLU A 135 7.89 0.35 -26.74
CA GLU A 135 8.34 1.59 -27.40
C GLU A 135 8.45 2.80 -26.44
N TYR A 136 7.72 2.77 -25.32
CA TYR A 136 7.69 3.81 -24.30
C TYR A 136 8.71 3.58 -23.18
N TYR A 137 9.24 2.35 -23.04
CA TYR A 137 10.09 1.98 -21.90
C TYR A 137 11.37 2.80 -21.81
N ALA A 138 12.03 3.07 -22.94
CA ALA A 138 13.26 3.86 -22.97
C ALA A 138 13.03 5.29 -22.46
N GLN A 139 11.91 5.91 -22.83
CA GLN A 139 11.57 7.27 -22.38
C GLN A 139 11.16 7.25 -20.91
N TYR A 140 10.30 6.30 -20.52
CA TYR A 140 9.85 6.14 -19.14
C TYR A 140 11.01 5.92 -18.15
N ALA A 141 11.98 5.07 -18.51
CA ALA A 141 13.16 4.82 -17.69
C ALA A 141 14.02 6.08 -17.46
N LYS A 142 14.17 6.93 -18.48
CA LYS A 142 14.88 8.22 -18.36
C LYS A 142 14.18 9.15 -17.37
N VAL A 143 12.86 9.24 -17.43
CA VAL A 143 12.10 10.08 -16.48
C VAL A 143 12.21 9.53 -15.06
N CYS A 144 12.16 8.21 -14.88
CA CYS A 144 12.38 7.57 -13.57
C CYS A 144 13.79 7.85 -13.02
N ALA A 145 14.82 7.85 -13.88
CA ALA A 145 16.18 8.22 -13.48
C ALA A 145 16.28 9.70 -13.06
N THR A 146 15.60 10.61 -13.77
CA THR A 146 15.52 12.04 -13.37
C THR A 146 14.83 12.19 -12.02
N PHE A 147 13.73 11.47 -11.80
CA PHE A 147 13.02 11.46 -10.51
C PHE A 147 13.91 10.96 -9.37
N LYS A 148 14.63 9.85 -9.59
CA LYS A 148 15.59 9.30 -8.62
C LYS A 148 16.67 10.32 -8.26
N ALA A 149 17.29 10.95 -9.25
CA ALA A 149 18.34 11.94 -9.02
C ALA A 149 17.80 13.17 -8.26
N ALA A 150 16.57 13.62 -8.55
CA ALA A 150 15.94 14.73 -7.83
C ALA A 150 15.64 14.37 -6.36
N PHE A 151 15.20 13.14 -6.10
CA PHE A 151 15.00 12.63 -4.76
C PHE A 151 16.30 12.53 -3.96
N GLU A 152 17.36 11.96 -4.55
CA GLU A 152 18.68 11.86 -3.92
C GLU A 152 19.30 13.22 -3.60
N SER A 153 18.99 14.26 -4.41
CA SER A 153 19.43 15.63 -4.13
C SER A 153 18.49 16.41 -3.19
N GLY A 154 17.36 15.85 -2.78
CA GLY A 154 16.34 16.55 -1.98
C GLY A 154 15.69 17.75 -2.69
N ASP A 155 15.70 17.76 -4.03
CA ASP A 155 15.19 18.88 -4.82
C ASP A 155 13.71 18.67 -5.14
N LEU A 156 12.85 19.19 -4.27
CA LEU A 156 11.41 19.00 -4.36
C LEU A 156 10.79 19.59 -5.64
N ALA A 157 11.35 20.69 -6.16
CA ALA A 157 10.86 21.31 -7.40
C ALA A 157 11.13 20.38 -8.59
N ARG A 158 12.37 19.87 -8.69
CA ARG A 158 12.73 18.88 -9.73
C ARG A 158 11.97 17.56 -9.56
N MET A 159 11.65 17.17 -8.33
CA MET A 159 10.78 16.01 -8.09
C MET A 159 9.36 16.24 -8.62
N GLY A 160 8.82 17.45 -8.46
CA GLY A 160 7.53 17.86 -9.04
C GLY A 160 7.51 17.73 -10.55
N GLU A 161 8.49 18.33 -11.22
CA GLU A 161 8.62 18.24 -12.68
C GLU A 161 8.75 16.79 -13.16
N ALA A 162 9.55 15.98 -12.45
CA ALA A 162 9.76 14.58 -12.81
C ALA A 162 8.51 13.71 -12.56
N VAL A 163 7.76 13.93 -11.47
CA VAL A 163 6.56 13.14 -11.17
C VAL A 163 5.41 13.46 -12.16
N ASP A 164 5.32 14.72 -12.60
CA ASP A 164 4.38 15.13 -13.64
C ASP A 164 4.76 14.54 -15.01
N ALA A 165 6.05 14.49 -15.33
CA ALA A 165 6.54 13.82 -16.53
C ALA A 165 6.26 12.30 -16.51
N ILE A 166 6.37 11.64 -15.34
CA ILE A 166 5.97 10.23 -15.18
C ILE A 166 4.47 10.07 -15.43
N ALA A 167 3.63 10.96 -14.87
CA ALA A 167 2.18 10.93 -15.08
C ALA A 167 1.81 11.11 -16.57
N HIS A 168 2.54 11.98 -17.28
CA HIS A 168 2.39 12.21 -18.70
C HIS A 168 2.74 10.95 -19.52
N GLU A 169 3.91 10.35 -19.31
CA GLU A 169 4.31 9.12 -20.04
C GLU A 169 3.33 7.96 -19.79
N LYS A 170 2.84 7.83 -18.55
CA LYS A 170 1.79 6.85 -18.24
C LYS A 170 0.53 7.08 -19.08
N SER A 171 0.06 8.33 -19.14
CA SER A 171 -1.16 8.68 -19.88
C SER A 171 -0.98 8.49 -21.39
N ARG A 172 0.21 8.80 -21.92
CA ARG A 172 0.56 8.57 -23.33
C ARG A 172 0.56 7.10 -23.72
N CYS A 173 1.09 6.22 -22.85
CA CYS A 173 1.03 4.78 -23.07
C CYS A 173 -0.41 4.25 -23.00
N HIS A 174 -1.18 4.68 -22.00
CA HIS A 174 -2.58 4.25 -21.84
C HIS A 174 -3.45 4.70 -23.01
N ALA A 175 -3.30 5.93 -23.51
CA ALA A 175 -4.07 6.43 -24.65
C ALA A 175 -3.92 5.59 -25.94
N LYS A 176 -2.85 4.78 -26.06
CA LYS A 176 -2.60 3.90 -27.20
C LYS A 176 -3.04 2.44 -26.97
N TYR A 177 -3.21 2.02 -25.72
CA TYR A 177 -3.41 0.61 -25.34
C TYR A 177 -4.58 0.35 -24.37
N ASP A 178 -5.31 1.39 -23.91
CA ASP A 178 -6.62 1.27 -23.22
C ASP A 178 -7.78 1.12 -24.22
#